data_AF-A0AA35TXE8-F1
#
_entry.id   AF-A0AA35TXE8-F1
#
_cell.length_a   1.000
_cell.length_b   1.000
_cell.length_c   1.000
_cell.angle_alpha   90.00
_cell.angle_beta   90.00
_cell.angle_gamma   90.00
#
_symmetry.space_group_name_H-M   'P 1'
#
loop_
_entity.id
_entity.type
_entity.pdbx_description
1 polymer ?
#
loop_
_entity_poly.entity_id
_entity_poly.type
_entity_poly.pdbx_seq_one_letter_code
_entity_poly.pdbx_strand_id
1 'polypeptide(L)'
;MAREGLTPTPSGDLDVFGKELPLTTAEKQILTGEKTIFLKKSLSIEIVVKKGETTEPRVLVISSSKCFILSHRPTAKLETSFNFLKIQKVECTTKTLTFHLSREPRPLKFHLDKKDSVEVLGLITAQLKNVFPVTPLEMLMQTLFTPVSLREDTTRLRDSLLSAMERLDPTSLHGFITSYGFLCDFFGVPVNEGVTWYLRNVYLTHGFRDLKLHDFNHLAPKEIRPIVSALRHSEFFEGIIEKDNRTDVDLLEEIGYVLNGSRALRTMVLSNCSLKPDNVVRLSTALKNNPRTSLMHLDLSHNPLDDKAVESLGAALELLAHGLQELRLANCKITPRAATTLANCMLNNKLMKNSLVHLDLSSNPLGPDPQGSLGFLKEPQTIATLNLSNCGLSFEFVTPVLMRGCNQHLRVLDLSINSGRSKRGGVHGPKTASQLQQFFSSAISIATINFSGCKLTGAMAV
;
A
#
# COMPACT_ATOMS: atom_id res chain seq x y z
N MET A 1 31.76 -27.22 -2.81
CA MET A 1 32.08 -27.24 -4.26
C MET A 1 30.74 -27.28 -4.97
N ALA A 2 30.28 -26.33 -5.77
CA ALA A 2 30.97 -25.35 -6.60
C ALA A 2 30.58 -23.90 -6.26
N ARG A 3 31.56 -23.00 -6.42
CA ARG A 3 31.38 -21.55 -6.41
C ARG A 3 30.95 -21.15 -7.83
N GLU A 4 29.72 -20.69 -8.01
CA GLU A 4 29.41 -19.87 -9.19
C GLU A 4 29.90 -18.46 -8.89
N GLY A 5 31.12 -18.18 -9.36
CA GLY A 5 31.61 -16.83 -9.48
C GLY A 5 30.81 -16.13 -10.57
N LEU A 6 29.89 -15.25 -10.17
CA LEU A 6 29.38 -14.20 -11.04
C LEU A 6 30.57 -13.32 -11.42
N THR A 7 31.12 -13.56 -12.60
CA THR A 7 31.98 -12.61 -13.29
C THR A 7 31.19 -11.31 -13.46
N PRO A 8 31.75 -10.14 -13.14
CA PRO A 8 31.10 -8.89 -13.49
C PRO A 8 30.96 -8.83 -15.01
N THR A 9 29.73 -8.71 -15.49
CA THR A 9 29.45 -8.37 -16.89
C THR A 9 30.20 -7.08 -17.25
N PRO A 10 30.71 -6.94 -18.48
CA PRO A 10 31.53 -5.79 -18.85
C PRO A 10 30.74 -4.49 -18.68
N SER A 11 31.28 -3.58 -17.89
CA SER A 11 30.82 -2.20 -17.71
C SER A 11 31.09 -1.36 -18.97
N GLY A 12 30.35 -1.62 -20.04
CA GLY A 12 30.35 -0.83 -21.27
C GLY A 12 29.05 -0.05 -21.42
N ASP A 13 29.13 1.16 -21.99
CA ASP A 13 27.98 2.05 -22.28
C ASP A 13 27.15 1.51 -23.46
N LEU A 14 26.49 0.36 -23.27
CA LEU A 14 25.71 -0.33 -24.31
C LEU A 14 24.23 0.10 -24.28
N ASP A 15 23.64 0.30 -25.45
CA ASP A 15 22.19 0.48 -25.62
C ASP A 15 21.41 -0.83 -25.37
N VAL A 16 20.07 -0.79 -25.47
CA VAL A 16 19.19 -1.97 -25.24
C VAL A 16 19.55 -3.14 -26.19
N PHE A 17 20.25 -2.88 -27.29
CA PHE A 17 20.64 -3.86 -28.30
C PHE A 17 22.12 -4.25 -28.22
N GLY A 18 22.81 -3.87 -27.14
CA GLY A 18 24.22 -4.22 -26.95
C GLY A 18 25.18 -3.44 -27.83
N LYS A 19 24.78 -2.25 -28.33
CA LYS A 19 25.66 -1.38 -29.13
C LYS A 19 26.26 -0.27 -28.26
N GLU A 20 27.56 -0.01 -28.42
CA GLU A 20 28.20 1.12 -27.76
C GLU A 20 27.58 2.46 -28.18
N LEU A 21 27.14 3.24 -27.20
CA LEU A 21 26.71 4.61 -27.40
C LEU A 21 27.93 5.55 -27.37
N PRO A 22 28.07 6.45 -28.36
CA PRO A 22 29.20 7.38 -28.41
C PRO A 22 29.04 8.50 -27.39
N LEU A 23 29.41 8.23 -26.14
CA LEU A 23 29.48 9.20 -25.04
C LEU A 23 30.88 9.84 -24.95
N THR A 24 30.92 11.16 -24.88
CA THR A 24 32.14 11.93 -24.59
C THR A 24 32.58 11.72 -23.14
N THR A 25 33.85 11.98 -22.84
CA THR A 25 34.38 11.88 -21.47
C THR A 25 33.60 12.73 -20.46
N ALA A 26 33.16 13.93 -20.85
CA ALA A 26 32.36 14.81 -20.00
C ALA A 26 30.96 14.21 -19.71
N GLU A 27 30.31 13.63 -20.72
CA GLU A 27 29.01 12.96 -20.55
C GLU A 27 29.15 11.72 -19.65
N LYS A 28 30.20 10.91 -19.82
CA LYS A 28 30.47 9.76 -18.95
C LYS A 28 30.64 10.18 -17.49
N GLN A 29 31.34 11.29 -17.24
CA GLN A 29 31.51 11.83 -15.88
C GLN A 29 30.17 12.23 -15.24
N ILE A 30 29.28 12.87 -16.01
CA ILE A 30 27.94 13.27 -15.55
C ILE A 30 27.07 12.04 -15.26
N LEU A 31 27.21 10.99 -16.06
CA LEU A 31 26.37 9.78 -16.02
C LEU A 31 26.98 8.65 -15.18
N THR A 32 28.02 8.91 -14.38
CA THR A 32 28.77 7.89 -13.62
C THR A 32 27.93 7.00 -12.70
N GLY A 33 26.77 7.46 -12.25
CA GLY A 33 25.83 6.69 -11.42
C GLY A 33 24.86 5.81 -12.22
N GLU A 34 24.80 5.96 -13.54
CA GLU A 34 23.86 5.24 -14.40
C GLU A 34 24.46 3.92 -14.87
N LYS A 35 23.76 2.81 -14.55
CA LYS A 35 24.21 1.47 -14.95
C LYS A 35 24.03 1.21 -16.45
N THR A 36 23.05 1.85 -17.07
CA THR A 36 22.70 1.61 -18.48
C THR A 36 22.15 2.87 -19.10
N ILE A 37 22.64 3.21 -20.29
CA ILE A 37 22.17 4.31 -21.12
C ILE A 37 21.51 3.71 -22.36
N PHE A 38 20.27 4.10 -22.64
CA PHE A 38 19.48 3.52 -23.72
C PHE A 38 19.38 4.42 -24.95
N LEU A 39 19.52 5.73 -24.78
CA LEU A 39 19.46 6.68 -25.88
C LEU A 39 20.35 7.88 -25.58
N LYS A 40 21.05 8.34 -26.61
CA LYS A 40 21.63 9.68 -26.69
C LYS A 40 21.15 10.33 -27.98
N LYS A 41 20.53 11.51 -27.88
CA LYS A 41 20.00 12.23 -29.04
C LYS A 41 20.22 13.73 -28.93
N SER A 42 20.82 14.31 -29.98
CA SER A 42 20.89 15.77 -30.15
C SER A 42 19.55 16.26 -30.69
N LEU A 43 18.96 17.25 -30.03
CA LEU A 43 17.65 17.79 -30.36
C LEU A 43 17.54 19.27 -29.97
N SER A 44 16.44 19.93 -30.32
CA SER A 44 16.16 21.29 -29.88
C SER A 44 15.09 21.30 -28.78
N ILE A 45 15.33 22.04 -27.70
CA ILE A 45 14.37 22.22 -26.59
C ILE A 45 13.93 23.67 -26.55
N GLU A 46 12.64 23.90 -26.30
CA GLU A 46 12.13 25.24 -25.99
C GLU A 46 12.59 25.67 -24.60
N ILE A 47 13.27 26.81 -24.54
CA ILE A 47 13.69 27.45 -23.30
C ILE A 47 13.08 28.85 -23.22
N VAL A 48 12.89 29.33 -21.99
CA VAL A 48 12.39 30.69 -21.78
C VAL A 48 13.54 31.64 -21.47
N VAL A 49 13.59 32.72 -22.23
CA VAL A 49 14.55 33.81 -22.07
C VAL A 49 13.82 35.10 -21.74
N LYS A 50 14.54 36.15 -21.33
CA LYS A 50 13.96 37.45 -20.94
C LYS A 50 13.05 38.09 -22.02
N LYS A 51 13.17 37.68 -23.29
CA LYS A 51 12.43 38.21 -24.45
C LYS A 51 11.39 37.24 -25.03
N GLY A 52 11.00 36.19 -24.31
CA GLY A 52 10.02 35.19 -24.78
C GLY A 52 10.60 33.78 -24.82
N GLU A 53 10.07 32.94 -25.70
CA GLU A 53 10.52 31.56 -25.89
C GLU A 53 11.50 31.48 -27.06
N THR A 54 12.58 30.71 -26.89
CA THR A 54 13.53 30.40 -27.96
C THR A 54 13.85 28.92 -27.96
N THR A 55 14.38 28.41 -29.08
CA THR A 55 14.80 27.01 -29.18
C THR A 55 16.32 26.94 -29.14
N GLU A 56 16.85 26.07 -28.30
CA GLU A 56 18.29 25.84 -28.24
C GLU A 56 18.63 24.37 -28.39
N PRO A 57 19.79 24.05 -29.00
CA PRO A 57 20.25 22.67 -29.13
C PRO A 57 20.68 22.12 -27.77
N ARG A 58 20.27 20.88 -27.50
CA ARG A 58 20.57 20.10 -26.29
C ARG A 58 20.82 18.64 -26.65
N VAL A 59 21.37 17.91 -25.70
CA VAL A 59 21.50 16.45 -25.78
C VAL A 59 20.58 15.83 -24.75
N LEU A 60 19.61 15.04 -25.22
CA LEU A 60 18.78 14.19 -24.39
C LEU A 60 19.47 12.83 -24.23
N VAL A 61 19.62 12.40 -22.98
CA VAL A 61 20.08 11.07 -22.63
C VAL A 61 19.01 10.34 -21.82
N ILE A 62 18.70 9.09 -22.16
CA ILE A 62 17.72 8.26 -21.45
C ILE A 62 18.46 7.09 -20.80
N SER A 63 18.29 6.95 -19.49
CA SER A 63 18.80 5.83 -18.68
C SER A 63 17.68 4.85 -18.31
N SER A 64 17.92 3.95 -17.36
CA SER A 64 16.91 3.04 -16.83
C SER A 64 15.80 3.68 -15.99
N SER A 65 16.04 4.86 -15.39
CA SER A 65 15.04 5.50 -14.53
C SER A 65 14.76 6.97 -14.83
N LYS A 66 15.65 7.64 -15.56
CA LYS A 66 15.57 9.09 -15.76
C LYS A 66 16.04 9.57 -17.12
N CYS A 67 15.53 10.74 -17.49
CA CYS A 67 16.03 11.53 -18.60
C CYS A 67 17.03 12.57 -18.10
N PHE A 68 18.10 12.80 -18.85
CA PHE A 68 19.06 13.88 -18.65
C PHE A 68 19.02 14.84 -19.83
N ILE A 69 19.07 16.14 -19.54
CA ILE A 69 19.22 17.20 -20.53
C ILE A 69 20.60 17.81 -20.31
N LEU A 70 21.45 17.66 -21.32
CA LEU A 70 22.81 18.18 -21.31
C LEU A 70 22.96 19.33 -22.32
N SER A 71 23.84 20.27 -22.01
CA SER A 71 24.19 21.34 -22.93
C SER A 71 24.85 20.77 -24.20
N HIS A 72 24.46 21.25 -25.39
CA HIS A 72 25.10 20.86 -26.65
C HIS A 72 26.45 21.59 -26.86
N ARG A 73 27.47 21.22 -26.07
CA ARG A 73 28.82 21.81 -26.09
C ARG A 73 29.89 20.72 -25.91
N PRO A 74 31.14 20.97 -26.33
CA PRO A 74 32.24 20.01 -26.13
C PRO A 74 32.49 19.64 -24.67
N THR A 75 32.31 20.60 -23.76
CA THR A 75 32.25 20.40 -22.32
C THR A 75 30.78 20.30 -21.89
N ALA A 76 30.16 19.16 -22.19
CA ALA A 76 28.77 18.91 -21.81
C ALA A 76 28.56 19.21 -20.31
N LYS A 77 27.48 19.93 -19.99
CA LYS A 77 27.04 20.21 -18.62
C LYS A 77 25.65 19.65 -18.42
N LEU A 78 25.39 19.10 -17.24
CA LEU A 78 24.04 18.73 -16.81
C LEU A 78 23.22 20.00 -16.58
N GLU A 79 22.15 20.18 -17.36
CA GLU A 79 21.22 21.28 -17.14
C GLU A 79 20.07 20.86 -16.23
N THR A 80 19.49 19.69 -16.49
CA THR A 80 18.47 19.11 -15.62
C THR A 80 18.35 17.60 -15.84
N SER A 81 17.76 16.91 -14.87
CA SER A 81 17.39 15.50 -14.98
C SER A 81 16.08 15.23 -14.26
N PHE A 82 15.28 14.32 -14.78
CA PHE A 82 14.01 13.94 -14.16
C PHE A 82 13.73 12.44 -14.31
N ASN A 83 13.32 11.83 -13.20
CA ASN A 83 12.85 10.44 -13.18
C ASN A 83 11.53 10.32 -13.97
N PHE A 84 11.30 9.18 -14.61
CA PHE A 84 10.12 8.95 -15.44
C PHE A 84 8.79 9.12 -14.68
N LEU A 85 8.76 8.80 -13.38
CA LEU A 85 7.56 8.98 -12.54
C LEU A 85 7.22 10.45 -12.25
N LYS A 86 8.14 11.39 -12.52
CA LYS A 86 7.81 12.82 -12.48
C LYS A 86 6.93 13.24 -13.65
N ILE A 87 6.86 12.45 -14.74
CA ILE A 87 6.05 12.77 -15.91
C ILE A 87 4.57 12.57 -15.59
N GLN A 88 3.84 13.66 -15.40
CA GLN A 88 2.39 13.63 -15.11
C GLN A 88 1.59 13.57 -16.40
N LYS A 89 2.00 14.35 -17.40
CA LYS A 89 1.33 14.40 -18.70
C LYS A 89 2.32 14.43 -19.85
N VAL A 90 2.00 13.68 -20.91
CA VAL A 90 2.72 13.69 -22.18
C VAL A 90 1.80 14.24 -23.26
N GLU A 91 2.29 15.21 -24.03
CA GLU A 91 1.64 15.66 -25.27
C GLU A 91 2.59 15.44 -26.43
N CYS A 92 2.16 14.63 -27.40
CA CYS A 92 2.99 14.32 -28.56
C CYS A 92 2.32 14.80 -29.85
N THR A 93 3.08 15.37 -30.76
CA THR A 93 2.66 15.72 -32.12
C THR A 93 3.63 15.10 -33.12
N THR A 94 3.47 15.36 -34.41
CA THR A 94 4.41 14.89 -35.44
C THR A 94 5.76 15.61 -35.41
N LYS A 95 5.87 16.74 -34.68
CA LYS A 95 7.07 17.59 -34.63
C LYS A 95 7.55 17.92 -33.22
N THR A 96 6.76 17.60 -32.20
CA THR A 96 7.07 17.95 -30.81
C THR A 96 6.68 16.85 -29.85
N LEU A 97 7.50 16.67 -28.83
CA LEU A 97 7.19 15.86 -27.66
C LEU A 97 7.26 16.76 -26.43
N THR A 98 6.23 16.77 -25.61
CA THR A 98 6.11 17.67 -24.46
C THR A 98 5.87 16.87 -23.20
N PHE A 99 6.71 17.07 -22.18
CA PHE A 99 6.55 16.48 -20.85
C PHE A 99 6.14 17.53 -19.84
N HIS A 100 5.02 17.28 -19.16
CA HIS A 100 4.56 18.05 -18.01
C HIS A 100 5.03 17.31 -16.75
N LEU A 101 5.98 17.91 -16.03
CA LEU A 101 6.59 17.29 -14.86
C LEU A 101 5.91 17.76 -13.56
N SER A 102 5.84 16.87 -12.57
CA SER A 102 5.32 17.20 -11.24
C SER A 102 6.16 18.29 -10.58
N ARG A 103 5.51 19.30 -9.99
CA ARG A 103 6.15 20.43 -9.28
C ARG A 103 7.03 21.32 -10.17
N GLU A 104 6.96 21.15 -11.49
CA GLU A 104 7.57 22.08 -12.45
C GLU A 104 6.49 22.99 -13.04
N PRO A 105 6.69 24.31 -13.06
CA PRO A 105 5.68 25.26 -13.53
C PRO A 105 5.50 25.25 -15.05
N ARG A 106 6.49 24.72 -15.80
CA ARG A 106 6.50 24.72 -17.26
C ARG A 106 6.83 23.35 -17.81
N PRO A 107 6.19 22.96 -18.92
CA PRO A 107 6.52 21.71 -19.59
C PRO A 107 7.86 21.80 -20.31
N LEU A 108 8.52 20.65 -20.45
CA LEU A 108 9.69 20.47 -21.30
C LEU A 108 9.22 20.10 -22.70
N LYS A 109 9.42 20.98 -23.67
CA LYS A 109 9.00 20.77 -25.07
C LYS A 109 10.22 20.54 -25.96
N PHE A 110 10.29 19.33 -26.49
CA PHE A 110 11.33 18.82 -27.38
C PHE A 110 10.82 18.90 -28.83
N HIS A 111 11.63 19.43 -29.74
CA HIS A 111 11.38 19.38 -31.17
C HIS A 111 11.95 18.08 -31.73
N LEU A 112 11.07 17.11 -31.96
CA LEU A 112 11.38 15.76 -32.39
C LEU A 112 10.44 15.36 -33.51
N ASP A 113 10.96 14.66 -34.52
CA ASP A 113 10.10 14.10 -35.55
C ASP A 113 9.25 12.93 -35.02
N LYS A 114 8.44 12.37 -35.91
CA LYS A 114 7.57 11.23 -35.63
C LYS A 114 8.35 10.05 -35.04
N LYS A 115 9.47 9.69 -35.68
CA LYS A 115 10.24 8.48 -35.39
C LYS A 115 10.94 8.63 -34.03
N ASP A 116 11.52 9.78 -33.79
CA ASP A 116 12.25 10.08 -32.56
C ASP A 116 11.31 10.20 -31.35
N SER A 117 10.13 10.78 -31.56
CA SER A 117 9.10 10.85 -30.51
C SER A 117 8.62 9.45 -30.10
N VAL A 118 8.40 8.56 -31.08
CA VAL A 118 8.05 7.15 -30.86
C VAL A 118 9.18 6.42 -30.13
N GLU A 119 10.44 6.66 -30.50
CA GLU A 119 11.60 6.05 -29.85
C GLU A 119 11.72 6.44 -28.38
N VAL A 120 11.66 7.74 -28.07
CA VAL A 120 11.72 8.25 -26.70
C VAL A 120 10.57 7.70 -25.85
N LEU A 121 9.34 7.73 -26.37
CA LEU A 121 8.17 7.24 -25.64
C LEU A 121 8.18 5.71 -25.49
N GLY A 122 8.58 4.99 -26.52
CA GLY A 122 8.71 3.53 -26.51
C GLY A 122 9.72 3.08 -25.45
N LEU A 123 10.87 3.75 -25.36
CA LEU A 123 11.88 3.49 -24.33
C LEU A 123 11.37 3.76 -22.92
N ILE A 124 10.84 4.96 -22.65
CA ILE A 124 10.35 5.33 -21.31
C ILE A 124 9.25 4.36 -20.87
N THR A 125 8.28 4.09 -21.74
CA THR A 125 7.17 3.19 -21.40
C THR A 125 7.60 1.73 -21.26
N ALA A 126 8.62 1.28 -22.00
CA ALA A 126 9.21 -0.05 -21.83
C ALA A 126 9.93 -0.17 -20.49
N GLN A 127 10.73 0.83 -20.09
CA GLN A 127 11.41 0.82 -18.79
C GLN A 127 10.42 0.83 -17.62
N LEU A 128 9.41 1.70 -17.67
CA LEU A 128 8.35 1.73 -16.66
C LEU A 128 7.61 0.39 -16.56
N LYS A 129 7.32 -0.26 -17.70
CA LYS A 129 6.69 -1.57 -17.71
C LYS A 129 7.60 -2.70 -17.27
N ASN A 130 8.90 -2.61 -17.52
CA ASN A 130 9.84 -3.61 -17.04
C ASN A 130 9.99 -3.55 -15.52
N VAL A 131 10.12 -2.36 -14.95
CA VAL A 131 10.29 -2.16 -13.49
C VAL A 131 8.97 -2.41 -12.75
N PHE A 132 7.83 -2.01 -13.31
CA PHE A 132 6.51 -2.11 -12.69
C PHE A 132 5.52 -2.93 -13.54
N PRO A 133 5.77 -4.24 -13.75
CA PRO A 133 5.03 -5.04 -14.73
C PRO A 133 3.52 -5.12 -14.45
N VAL A 134 3.15 -5.17 -13.16
CA VAL A 134 1.75 -5.30 -12.70
C VAL A 134 0.99 -3.97 -12.66
N THR A 135 1.71 -2.84 -12.78
CA THR A 135 1.12 -1.49 -12.67
C THR A 135 0.76 -0.95 -14.05
N PRO A 136 -0.51 -0.59 -14.31
CA PRO A 136 -0.91 0.08 -15.56
C PRO A 136 -0.12 1.38 -15.76
N LEU A 137 0.25 1.69 -17.00
CA LEU A 137 1.04 2.90 -17.30
C LEU A 137 0.28 4.17 -16.94
N GLU A 138 -1.05 4.14 -17.04
CA GLU A 138 -1.95 5.24 -16.69
C GLU A 138 -1.96 5.55 -15.19
N MET A 139 -1.57 4.58 -14.35
CA MET A 139 -1.39 4.79 -12.91
C MET A 139 0.00 5.35 -12.55
N LEU A 140 0.97 5.23 -13.47
CA LEU A 140 2.32 5.76 -13.32
C LEU A 140 2.45 7.16 -13.95
N MET A 141 1.78 7.36 -15.09
CA MET A 141 1.73 8.61 -15.86
C MET A 141 0.26 9.03 -15.94
N GLN A 142 -0.11 10.11 -15.26
CA GLN A 142 -1.52 10.52 -15.09
C GLN A 142 -2.25 10.73 -16.43
N THR A 143 -1.56 11.16 -17.49
CA THR A 143 -2.20 11.40 -18.80
C THR A 143 -1.22 11.25 -19.96
N LEU A 144 -1.53 10.36 -20.90
CA LEU A 144 -0.81 10.23 -22.17
C LEU A 144 -1.67 10.75 -23.33
N PHE A 145 -1.45 12.00 -23.73
CA PHE A 145 -2.04 12.56 -24.95
C PHE A 145 -1.12 12.29 -26.14
N THR A 146 -1.33 11.14 -26.75
CA THR A 146 -0.63 10.73 -27.98
C THR A 146 -1.65 10.65 -29.11
N PRO A 147 -1.43 11.26 -30.29
CA PRO A 147 -2.27 11.08 -31.46
C PRO A 147 -2.37 9.61 -31.83
N VAL A 148 -3.53 9.17 -32.32
CA VAL A 148 -3.76 7.75 -32.69
C VAL A 148 -2.65 7.23 -33.62
N SER A 149 -2.16 8.07 -34.53
CA SER A 149 -1.08 7.77 -35.48
C SER A 149 0.28 7.43 -34.87
N LEU A 150 0.51 7.73 -33.58
CA LEU A 150 1.76 7.42 -32.85
C LEU A 150 1.56 6.35 -31.79
N ARG A 151 0.32 6.11 -31.34
CA ARG A 151 0.02 5.15 -30.27
C ARG A 151 0.41 3.74 -30.64
N GLU A 152 0.06 3.31 -31.85
CA GLU A 152 0.39 1.97 -32.32
C GLU A 152 1.90 1.79 -32.47
N ASP A 153 2.59 2.73 -33.09
CA ASP A 153 4.04 2.65 -33.29
C ASP A 153 4.79 2.63 -31.94
N THR A 154 4.36 3.48 -30.99
CA THR A 154 4.92 3.50 -29.62
C THR A 154 4.67 2.19 -28.90
N THR A 155 3.46 1.63 -29.03
CA THR A 155 3.09 0.34 -28.43
C THR A 155 3.91 -0.81 -29.02
N ARG A 156 4.03 -0.89 -30.35
CA ARG A 156 4.84 -1.90 -31.04
C ARG A 156 6.31 -1.83 -30.61
N LEU A 157 6.88 -0.62 -30.57
CA LEU A 157 8.27 -0.46 -30.13
C LEU A 157 8.45 -0.86 -28.66
N ARG A 158 7.56 -0.41 -27.78
CA ARG A 158 7.57 -0.79 -26.36
C ARG A 158 7.56 -2.31 -26.19
N ASP A 159 6.66 -3.01 -26.88
CA ASP A 159 6.50 -4.46 -26.73
C ASP A 159 7.71 -5.22 -27.33
N SER A 160 8.30 -4.69 -28.40
CA SER A 160 9.56 -5.19 -28.97
C SER A 160 10.74 -5.01 -28.01
N LEU A 161 10.85 -3.85 -27.36
CA LEU A 161 11.88 -3.60 -26.35
C LEU A 161 11.69 -4.51 -25.13
N LEU A 162 10.47 -4.66 -24.64
CA LEU A 162 10.14 -5.54 -23.52
C LEU A 162 10.43 -7.02 -23.80
N SER A 163 10.40 -7.46 -25.06
CA SER A 163 10.77 -8.84 -25.42
C SER A 163 12.29 -9.06 -25.47
N ALA A 164 13.06 -7.99 -25.67
CA ALA A 164 14.53 -8.01 -25.62
C ALA A 164 15.09 -7.85 -24.19
N MET A 165 14.30 -7.32 -23.25
CA MET A 165 14.69 -7.13 -21.85
C MET A 165 14.47 -8.39 -21.01
N GLU A 166 15.31 -8.58 -19.98
CA GLU A 166 15.06 -9.58 -18.94
C GLU A 166 13.80 -9.20 -18.15
N ARG A 167 12.78 -10.05 -18.20
CA ARG A 167 11.49 -9.79 -17.56
C ARG A 167 11.61 -9.95 -16.05
N LEU A 168 11.33 -8.87 -15.33
CA LEU A 168 11.21 -8.92 -13.88
C LEU A 168 9.96 -9.68 -13.45
N ASP A 169 10.17 -10.69 -12.60
CA ASP A 169 9.09 -11.40 -11.92
C ASP A 169 8.56 -10.54 -10.76
N PRO A 170 7.31 -10.07 -10.80
CA PRO A 170 6.72 -9.24 -9.74
C PRO A 170 6.59 -9.97 -8.40
N THR A 171 6.58 -11.30 -8.41
CA THR A 171 6.45 -12.13 -7.19
C THR A 171 7.79 -12.39 -6.52
N SER A 172 8.90 -12.01 -7.18
CA SER A 172 10.26 -12.20 -6.69
C SER A 172 10.76 -11.04 -5.84
N LEU A 173 11.64 -11.33 -4.87
CA LEU A 173 12.30 -10.28 -4.09
C LEU A 173 13.20 -9.41 -4.98
N HIS A 174 13.76 -9.98 -6.05
CA HIS A 174 14.51 -9.23 -7.04
C HIS A 174 13.64 -8.14 -7.69
N GLY A 175 12.39 -8.47 -8.06
CA GLY A 175 11.39 -7.53 -8.53
C GLY A 175 11.16 -6.36 -7.58
N PHE A 176 10.99 -6.67 -6.29
CA PHE A 176 10.85 -5.65 -5.24
C PHE A 176 12.09 -4.76 -5.13
N ILE A 177 13.30 -5.34 -5.04
CA ILE A 177 14.56 -4.58 -4.89
C ILE A 177 14.81 -3.68 -6.11
N THR A 178 14.48 -4.15 -7.31
CA THR A 178 14.60 -3.34 -8.53
C THR A 178 13.63 -2.16 -8.52
N SER A 179 12.38 -2.37 -8.12
CA SER A 179 11.40 -1.29 -7.91
C SER A 179 11.86 -0.29 -6.84
N TYR A 180 12.38 -0.79 -5.71
CA TYR A 180 12.97 0.03 -4.65
C TYR A 180 14.12 0.90 -5.17
N GLY A 181 15.05 0.32 -5.93
CA GLY A 181 16.17 1.06 -6.51
C GLY A 181 15.72 2.16 -7.46
N PHE A 182 14.72 1.88 -8.30
CA PHE A 182 14.11 2.88 -9.17
C PHE A 182 13.47 4.02 -8.36
N LEU A 183 12.76 3.69 -7.28
CA LEU A 183 12.08 4.66 -6.42
C LEU A 183 13.07 5.48 -5.59
N CYS A 184 14.22 4.94 -5.20
CA CYS A 184 15.28 5.72 -4.54
C CYS A 184 15.68 6.94 -5.38
N ASP A 185 15.87 6.75 -6.69
CA ASP A 185 16.15 7.83 -7.62
C ASP A 185 14.99 8.84 -7.71
N PHE A 186 13.74 8.37 -7.76
CA PHE A 186 12.56 9.23 -7.75
C PHE A 186 12.48 10.13 -6.49
N PHE A 187 12.77 9.55 -5.32
CA PHE A 187 12.79 10.25 -4.03
C PHE A 187 14.09 11.05 -3.78
N GLY A 188 15.10 10.93 -4.66
CA GLY A 188 16.38 11.64 -4.52
C GLY A 188 17.22 11.13 -3.35
N VAL A 189 17.15 9.83 -3.06
CA VAL A 189 17.97 9.15 -2.03
C VAL A 189 18.82 8.07 -2.69
N PRO A 190 20.04 7.80 -2.20
CA PRO A 190 20.85 6.70 -2.72
C PRO A 190 20.24 5.35 -2.34
N VAL A 191 20.48 4.34 -3.18
CA VAL A 191 20.12 2.96 -2.85
C VAL A 191 20.94 2.51 -1.64
N ASN A 192 20.27 2.03 -0.59
CA ASN A 192 20.93 1.58 0.62
C ASN A 192 21.26 0.08 0.51
N GLU A 193 22.53 -0.25 0.32
CA GLU A 193 22.98 -1.66 0.20
C GLU A 193 22.78 -2.47 1.48
N GLY A 194 22.71 -1.82 2.65
CA GLY A 194 22.35 -2.49 3.90
C GLY A 194 20.89 -2.99 3.87
N VAL A 195 19.98 -2.17 3.33
CA VAL A 195 18.57 -2.57 3.12
C VAL A 195 18.48 -3.72 2.12
N THR A 196 19.16 -3.62 0.97
CA THR A 196 19.12 -4.69 -0.04
C THR A 196 19.72 -5.99 0.50
N TRP A 197 20.80 -5.91 1.28
CA TRP A 197 21.41 -7.05 1.95
C TRP A 197 20.45 -7.68 2.96
N TYR A 198 19.81 -6.87 3.81
CA TYR A 198 18.91 -7.36 4.85
C TYR A 198 17.69 -8.07 4.24
N LEU A 199 17.12 -7.49 3.18
CA LEU A 199 16.03 -8.12 2.43
C LEU A 199 16.45 -9.49 1.86
N ARG A 200 17.64 -9.58 1.25
CA ARG A 200 18.12 -10.82 0.62
C ARG A 200 18.52 -11.90 1.62
N ASN A 201 19.12 -11.53 2.75
CA ASN A 201 19.74 -12.49 3.67
C ASN A 201 18.88 -12.80 4.90
N VAL A 202 17.93 -11.93 5.24
CA VAL A 202 17.01 -12.13 6.36
C VAL A 202 15.62 -12.44 5.85
N TYR A 203 15.01 -11.55 5.06
CA TYR A 203 13.62 -11.74 4.64
C TYR A 203 13.44 -12.95 3.72
N LEU A 204 14.26 -13.06 2.67
CA LEU A 204 14.17 -14.19 1.74
C LEU A 204 14.46 -15.53 2.45
N THR A 205 15.52 -15.57 3.26
CA THR A 205 15.95 -16.79 3.95
C THR A 205 14.92 -17.32 4.94
N HIS A 206 14.18 -16.42 5.63
CA HIS A 206 13.14 -16.80 6.57
C HIS A 206 11.73 -16.86 5.93
N GLY A 207 11.62 -16.60 4.63
CA GLY A 207 10.34 -16.61 3.91
C GLY A 207 9.36 -15.53 4.39
N PHE A 208 9.85 -14.40 4.90
CA PHE A 208 8.98 -13.33 5.38
C PHE A 208 8.29 -12.62 4.22
N ARG A 209 6.95 -12.60 4.29
CA ARG A 209 6.07 -11.92 3.33
C ARG A 209 5.47 -10.62 3.87
N ASP A 210 5.60 -10.37 5.17
CA ASP A 210 5.16 -9.11 5.78
C ASP A 210 6.36 -8.21 6.05
N LEU A 211 6.39 -7.02 5.44
CA LEU A 211 7.41 -6.00 5.68
C LEU A 211 7.18 -5.34 7.04
N LYS A 212 8.09 -5.58 7.98
CA LYS A 212 8.06 -4.95 9.31
C LYS A 212 8.81 -3.63 9.25
N LEU A 213 8.10 -2.52 9.39
CA LEU A 213 8.70 -1.18 9.33
C LEU A 213 9.68 -0.93 10.48
N HIS A 214 9.43 -1.57 11.63
CA HIS A 214 10.32 -1.50 12.79
C HIS A 214 11.76 -1.96 12.49
N ASP A 215 11.94 -2.92 11.56
CA ASP A 215 13.28 -3.40 11.17
C ASP A 215 14.14 -2.29 10.52
N PHE A 216 13.50 -1.22 10.05
CA PHE A 216 14.12 -0.11 9.33
C PHE A 216 14.09 1.21 10.14
N ASN A 217 13.85 1.14 11.45
CA ASN A 217 13.76 2.32 12.33
C ASN A 217 15.06 3.16 12.41
N HIS A 218 16.19 2.58 12.01
CA HIS A 218 17.49 3.23 11.93
C HIS A 218 17.63 4.15 10.71
N LEU A 219 16.73 4.03 9.72
CA LEU A 219 16.72 4.85 8.51
C LEU A 219 16.06 6.21 8.76
N ALA A 220 16.50 7.24 8.04
CA ALA A 220 15.80 8.52 8.05
C ALA A 220 14.42 8.39 7.37
N PRO A 221 13.42 9.23 7.73
CA PRO A 221 12.08 9.17 7.13
C PRO A 221 12.06 9.26 5.60
N LYS A 222 12.99 9.99 4.98
CA LYS A 222 13.09 10.06 3.52
C LYS A 222 13.58 8.76 2.86
N GLU A 223 14.32 7.93 3.60
CA GLU A 223 14.94 6.69 3.09
C GLU A 223 14.00 5.50 3.18
N ILE A 224 13.07 5.48 4.15
CA ILE A 224 12.07 4.42 4.28
C ILE A 224 10.93 4.55 3.25
N ARG A 225 10.64 5.78 2.77
CA ARG A 225 9.59 6.03 1.77
C ARG A 225 9.73 5.18 0.51
N PRO A 226 10.88 5.15 -0.21
CA PRO A 226 11.04 4.28 -1.37
C PRO A 226 10.79 2.79 -1.08
N ILE A 227 11.13 2.31 0.12
CA ILE A 227 10.90 0.91 0.53
C ILE A 227 9.39 0.65 0.61
N VAL A 228 8.65 1.54 1.26
CA VAL A 228 7.19 1.43 1.39
C VAL A 228 6.50 1.61 0.04
N SER A 229 6.85 2.63 -0.75
CA SER A 229 6.23 2.87 -2.06
C SER A 229 6.43 1.68 -3.02
N ALA A 230 7.53 0.94 -2.90
CA ALA A 230 7.79 -0.26 -3.70
C ALA A 230 6.76 -1.38 -3.45
N LEU A 231 6.13 -1.45 -2.26
CA LEU A 231 5.07 -2.42 -1.95
C LEU A 231 3.84 -2.27 -2.85
N ARG A 232 3.60 -1.07 -3.41
CA ARG A 232 2.49 -0.87 -4.35
C ARG A 232 2.67 -1.67 -5.65
N HIS A 233 3.93 -1.84 -6.06
CA HIS A 233 4.28 -2.38 -7.37
C HIS A 233 4.81 -3.81 -7.34
N SER A 234 4.96 -4.37 -6.15
CA SER A 234 5.50 -5.70 -5.92
C SER A 234 4.40 -6.66 -5.49
N GLU A 235 4.51 -7.92 -5.93
CA GLU A 235 3.69 -9.03 -5.47
C GLU A 235 4.45 -9.97 -4.52
N PHE A 236 5.74 -9.68 -4.22
CA PHE A 236 6.53 -10.44 -3.24
C PHE A 236 6.06 -10.26 -1.79
N PHE A 237 5.78 -9.02 -1.38
CA PHE A 237 5.31 -8.70 -0.03
C PHE A 237 3.78 -8.69 0.01
N GLU A 238 3.23 -9.35 1.02
CA GLU A 238 1.80 -9.49 1.27
C GLU A 238 1.35 -8.69 2.49
N GLY A 239 2.26 -8.09 3.25
CA GLY A 239 1.88 -7.29 4.40
C GLY A 239 2.81 -6.14 4.74
N ILE A 240 2.26 -5.20 5.50
CA ILE A 240 2.98 -4.09 6.13
C ILE A 240 2.61 -4.03 7.61
N ILE A 241 3.63 -4.03 8.46
CA ILE A 241 3.46 -4.12 9.91
C ILE A 241 4.28 -3.02 10.58
N GLU A 242 3.61 -2.19 11.38
CA GLU A 242 4.20 -1.30 12.36
C GLU A 242 3.42 -1.43 13.68
N LYS A 243 4.17 -1.54 14.79
CA LYS A 243 3.62 -1.73 16.13
C LYS A 243 4.42 -0.92 17.14
N ASP A 244 3.72 -0.24 18.03
CA ASP A 244 4.31 0.46 19.18
C ASP A 244 5.35 1.54 18.80
N ASN A 245 5.23 2.08 17.59
CA ASN A 245 6.12 3.10 17.07
C ASN A 245 5.34 4.20 16.34
N ARG A 246 5.76 5.45 16.53
CA ARG A 246 5.12 6.60 15.89
C ARG A 246 5.39 6.58 14.39
N THR A 247 4.32 6.53 13.60
CA THR A 247 4.41 6.70 12.15
C THR A 247 4.24 8.17 11.79
N ASP A 248 5.20 8.76 11.08
CA ASP A 248 5.09 10.13 10.62
C ASP A 248 4.09 10.28 9.45
N VAL A 249 3.71 11.53 9.16
CA VAL A 249 2.67 11.83 8.17
C VAL A 249 3.11 11.47 6.75
N ASP A 250 4.38 11.67 6.40
CA ASP A 250 4.89 11.35 5.06
C ASP A 250 4.87 9.85 4.82
N LEU A 251 5.26 9.07 5.83
CA LEU A 251 5.19 7.61 5.77
C LEU A 251 3.74 7.11 5.68
N LEU A 252 2.80 7.74 6.39
CA LEU A 252 1.37 7.41 6.27
C LEU A 252 0.80 7.75 4.89
N GLU A 253 1.28 8.81 4.24
CA GLU A 253 0.94 9.11 2.85
C GLU A 253 1.44 8.02 1.90
N GLU A 254 2.64 7.49 2.11
CA GLU A 254 3.15 6.34 1.33
C GLU A 254 2.35 5.06 1.59
N ILE A 255 1.95 4.78 2.83
CA ILE A 255 1.07 3.64 3.14
C ILE A 255 -0.28 3.82 2.42
N GLY A 256 -0.84 5.02 2.44
CA GLY A 256 -2.03 5.36 1.66
C GLY A 256 -1.84 5.14 0.15
N TYR A 257 -0.67 5.52 -0.39
CA TYR A 257 -0.31 5.26 -1.78
C TYR A 257 -0.30 3.76 -2.12
N VAL A 258 0.27 2.93 -1.22
CA VAL A 258 0.27 1.46 -1.34
C VAL A 258 -1.17 0.91 -1.29
N LEU A 259 -1.98 1.33 -0.32
CA LEU A 259 -3.37 0.89 -0.19
C LEU A 259 -4.21 1.22 -1.43
N ASN A 260 -3.95 2.35 -2.07
CA ASN A 260 -4.66 2.82 -3.27
C ASN A 260 -4.25 2.07 -4.57
N GLY A 261 -3.36 1.08 -4.53
CA GLY A 261 -3.02 0.37 -5.77
C GLY A 261 -2.40 -1.01 -5.65
N SER A 262 -1.95 -1.42 -4.47
CA SER A 262 -1.43 -2.77 -4.27
C SER A 262 -2.54 -3.81 -4.47
N ARG A 263 -2.19 -4.89 -5.16
CA ARG A 263 -3.05 -6.07 -5.35
C ARG A 263 -2.59 -7.25 -4.49
N ALA A 264 -1.41 -7.17 -3.90
CA ALA A 264 -0.80 -8.24 -3.12
C ALA A 264 -0.96 -8.05 -1.61
N LEU A 265 -1.20 -6.82 -1.15
CA LEU A 265 -1.31 -6.52 0.28
C LEU A 265 -2.55 -7.19 0.89
N ARG A 266 -2.32 -8.23 1.70
CA ARG A 266 -3.28 -8.98 2.51
C ARG A 266 -3.31 -8.52 3.96
N THR A 267 -2.20 -8.02 4.48
CA THR A 267 -2.05 -7.65 5.89
C THR A 267 -1.66 -6.19 6.05
N MET A 268 -2.44 -5.42 6.81
CA MET A 268 -2.05 -4.10 7.29
C MET A 268 -2.20 -4.04 8.79
N VAL A 269 -1.08 -3.83 9.48
CA VAL A 269 -1.04 -3.64 10.93
C VAL A 269 -0.35 -2.32 11.23
N LEU A 270 -1.11 -1.38 11.80
CA LEU A 270 -0.62 -0.10 12.29
C LEU A 270 -1.12 0.07 13.72
N SER A 271 -0.59 -0.74 14.64
CA SER A 271 -1.06 -0.77 16.03
C SER A 271 -0.24 0.15 16.92
N ASN A 272 -0.92 0.97 17.73
CA ASN A 272 -0.26 1.92 18.63
C ASN A 272 0.73 2.86 17.89
N CYS A 273 0.34 3.29 16.68
CA CYS A 273 1.20 4.06 15.79
C CYS A 273 1.08 5.59 15.94
N SER A 274 0.37 6.04 16.99
CA SER A 274 0.01 7.45 17.20
C SER A 274 -0.78 8.06 16.04
N LEU A 275 -1.62 7.26 15.37
CA LEU A 275 -2.44 7.75 14.27
C LEU A 275 -3.48 8.74 14.80
N LYS A 276 -3.68 9.86 14.09
CA LYS A 276 -4.81 10.75 14.33
C LYS A 276 -6.02 10.28 13.52
N PRO A 277 -7.26 10.61 13.93
CA PRO A 277 -8.47 10.24 13.17
C PRO A 277 -8.41 10.61 11.69
N ASP A 278 -7.89 11.80 11.36
CA ASP A 278 -7.72 12.24 9.96
C ASP A 278 -6.78 11.34 9.15
N ASN A 279 -5.76 10.74 9.77
CA ASN A 279 -4.90 9.77 9.09
C ASN A 279 -5.69 8.52 8.72
N VAL A 280 -6.54 8.02 9.64
CA VAL A 280 -7.41 6.86 9.38
C VAL A 280 -8.42 7.17 8.27
N VAL A 281 -8.98 8.38 8.23
CA VAL A 281 -9.87 8.81 7.12
C VAL A 281 -9.15 8.75 5.78
N ARG A 282 -7.89 9.24 5.71
CA ARG A 282 -7.08 9.20 4.48
C ARG A 282 -6.77 7.77 4.05
N LEU A 283 -6.34 6.90 4.98
CA LEU A 283 -6.07 5.49 4.70
C LEU A 283 -7.33 4.74 4.25
N SER A 284 -8.47 5.01 4.89
CA SER A 284 -9.77 4.43 4.51
C SER A 284 -10.20 4.88 3.12
N THR A 285 -9.99 6.15 2.78
CA THR A 285 -10.27 6.68 1.44
C THR A 285 -9.38 6.01 0.38
N ALA A 286 -8.09 5.83 0.68
CA ALA A 286 -7.17 5.11 -0.20
C ALA A 286 -7.62 3.65 -0.43
N LEU A 287 -8.01 2.95 0.63
CA LEU A 287 -8.52 1.58 0.54
C LEU A 287 -9.82 1.52 -0.29
N LYS A 288 -10.75 2.46 -0.04
CA LYS A 288 -12.02 2.58 -0.77
C LYS A 288 -11.82 2.77 -2.28
N ASN A 289 -10.75 3.47 -2.68
CA ASN A 289 -10.43 3.74 -4.08
C ASN A 289 -9.75 2.56 -4.80
N ASN A 290 -9.40 1.49 -4.08
CA ASN A 290 -8.76 0.31 -4.64
C ASN A 290 -9.72 -0.90 -4.67
N PRO A 291 -10.48 -1.10 -5.77
CA PRO A 291 -11.39 -2.24 -5.89
C PRO A 291 -10.67 -3.59 -6.09
N ARG A 292 -9.34 -3.58 -6.27
CA ARG A 292 -8.51 -4.79 -6.49
C ARG A 292 -7.66 -5.15 -5.28
N THR A 293 -7.94 -4.53 -4.12
CA THR A 293 -7.25 -4.85 -2.87
C THR A 293 -7.47 -6.30 -2.47
N SER A 294 -6.43 -6.94 -1.97
CA SER A 294 -6.46 -8.30 -1.42
C SER A 294 -6.45 -8.31 0.11
N LEU A 295 -6.72 -7.17 0.75
CA LEU A 295 -6.63 -6.99 2.20
C LEU A 295 -7.59 -7.95 2.92
N MET A 296 -7.05 -8.74 3.84
CA MET A 296 -7.76 -9.73 4.64
C MET A 296 -7.55 -9.54 6.15
N HIS A 297 -6.43 -8.94 6.55
CA HIS A 297 -6.10 -8.68 7.96
C HIS A 297 -5.87 -7.20 8.17
N LEU A 298 -6.68 -6.60 9.06
CA LEU A 298 -6.58 -5.18 9.40
C LEU A 298 -6.50 -5.00 10.91
N ASP A 299 -5.41 -4.38 11.37
CA ASP A 299 -5.23 -4.01 12.77
C ASP A 299 -4.86 -2.51 12.88
N LEU A 300 -5.76 -1.74 13.47
CA LEU A 300 -5.55 -0.32 13.81
C LEU A 300 -5.64 -0.07 15.32
N SER A 301 -5.51 -1.15 16.11
CA SER A 301 -5.69 -1.11 17.57
C SER A 301 -4.78 -0.08 18.23
N HIS A 302 -5.19 0.45 19.38
CA HIS A 302 -4.47 1.45 20.17
C HIS A 302 -4.25 2.78 19.45
N ASN A 303 -5.03 3.10 18.42
CA ASN A 303 -5.10 4.43 17.84
C ASN A 303 -6.49 5.04 18.08
N PRO A 304 -6.59 6.33 18.45
CA PRO A 304 -7.89 6.98 18.62
C PRO A 304 -8.59 7.18 17.27
N LEU A 305 -9.80 6.63 17.13
CA LEU A 305 -10.70 6.84 16.00
C LEU A 305 -11.93 7.60 16.50
N ASP A 306 -12.20 8.76 15.91
CA ASP A 306 -13.47 9.45 16.13
C ASP A 306 -14.58 8.86 15.24
N ASP A 307 -15.82 9.32 15.42
CA ASP A 307 -16.97 8.82 14.67
C ASP A 307 -16.78 8.94 13.14
N LYS A 308 -16.10 9.98 12.66
CA LYS A 308 -15.82 10.20 11.23
C LYS A 308 -14.80 9.21 10.68
N ALA A 309 -13.75 8.91 11.45
CA ALA A 309 -12.76 7.91 11.09
C ALA A 309 -13.38 6.52 11.02
N VAL A 310 -14.23 6.15 12.00
CA VAL A 310 -14.95 4.86 12.00
C VAL A 310 -15.94 4.77 10.83
N GLU A 311 -16.68 5.84 10.53
CA GLU A 311 -17.59 5.89 9.37
C GLU A 311 -16.83 5.70 8.06
N SER A 312 -15.71 6.42 7.89
CA SER A 312 -14.86 6.31 6.70
C SER A 312 -14.27 4.90 6.55
N LEU A 313 -13.82 4.31 7.66
CA LEU A 313 -13.32 2.94 7.70
C LEU A 313 -14.42 1.94 7.34
N GLY A 314 -15.60 2.05 7.97
CA GLY A 314 -16.76 1.21 7.67
C GLY A 314 -17.12 1.24 6.18
N ALA A 315 -17.19 2.44 5.59
CA ALA A 315 -17.47 2.60 4.16
C ALA A 315 -16.40 1.98 3.24
N ALA A 316 -15.13 1.87 3.70
CA ALA A 316 -14.09 1.16 2.97
C ALA A 316 -14.25 -0.36 3.11
N LEU A 317 -14.54 -0.85 4.33
CA LEU A 317 -14.77 -2.28 4.61
C LEU A 317 -16.00 -2.82 3.87
N GLU A 318 -17.04 -1.99 3.68
CA GLU A 318 -18.24 -2.32 2.93
C GLU A 318 -17.93 -2.70 1.47
N LEU A 319 -16.87 -2.11 0.88
CA LEU A 319 -16.48 -2.31 -0.52
C LEU A 319 -15.41 -3.41 -0.72
N LEU A 320 -14.92 -4.05 0.33
CA LEU A 320 -13.92 -5.10 0.20
C LEU A 320 -14.50 -6.32 -0.51
N ALA A 321 -14.00 -6.60 -1.71
CA ALA A 321 -14.49 -7.65 -2.60
C ALA A 321 -14.33 -9.08 -2.03
N HIS A 322 -13.48 -9.28 -1.02
CA HIS A 322 -13.21 -10.56 -0.38
C HIS A 322 -13.62 -10.60 1.10
N GLY A 323 -14.23 -9.54 1.62
CA GLY A 323 -14.41 -9.35 3.06
C GLY A 323 -13.09 -9.22 3.81
N LEU A 324 -13.09 -9.46 5.13
CA LEU A 324 -11.90 -9.56 5.97
C LEU A 324 -11.90 -10.90 6.70
N GLN A 325 -10.73 -11.46 6.96
CA GLN A 325 -10.54 -12.57 7.89
C GLN A 325 -10.31 -12.10 9.31
N GLU A 326 -9.64 -10.97 9.48
CA GLU A 326 -9.29 -10.41 10.78
C GLU A 326 -9.50 -8.90 10.81
N LEU A 327 -10.23 -8.43 11.83
CA LEU A 327 -10.38 -7.03 12.15
C LEU A 327 -10.05 -6.79 13.63
N ARG A 328 -9.02 -5.99 13.90
CA ARG A 328 -8.68 -5.55 15.25
C ARG A 328 -8.74 -4.02 15.36
N LEU A 329 -9.62 -3.56 16.25
CA LEU A 329 -9.81 -2.16 16.59
C LEU A 329 -9.82 -2.00 18.12
N ALA A 330 -8.96 -2.75 18.82
CA ALA A 330 -8.89 -2.71 20.27
C ALA A 330 -8.45 -1.33 20.76
N ASN A 331 -9.06 -0.82 21.81
CA ASN A 331 -8.71 0.46 22.44
C ASN A 331 -8.64 1.63 21.45
N CYS A 332 -9.61 1.71 20.53
CA CYS A 332 -9.70 2.75 19.51
C CYS A 332 -10.59 3.93 19.91
N LYS A 333 -11.15 3.93 21.13
CA LYS A 333 -12.13 4.92 21.63
C LYS A 333 -13.43 4.97 20.81
N ILE A 334 -13.80 3.86 20.17
CA ILE A 334 -15.01 3.75 19.34
C ILE A 334 -16.26 3.91 20.23
N THR A 335 -17.09 4.89 19.90
CA THR A 335 -18.36 5.14 20.59
C THR A 335 -19.44 4.12 20.21
N PRO A 336 -20.51 3.93 21.00
CA PRO A 336 -21.61 3.02 20.62
C PRO A 336 -22.25 3.39 19.28
N ARG A 337 -22.34 4.69 19.00
CA ARG A 337 -22.86 5.24 17.73
C ARG A 337 -21.96 4.84 16.57
N ALA A 338 -20.67 5.12 16.67
CA ALA A 338 -19.69 4.78 15.64
C ALA A 338 -19.62 3.25 15.40
N ALA A 339 -19.66 2.46 16.46
CA ALA A 339 -19.71 1.00 16.34
C ALA A 339 -20.99 0.50 15.66
N THR A 340 -22.13 1.17 15.87
CA THR A 340 -23.38 0.85 15.15
C THR A 340 -23.24 1.14 13.65
N THR A 341 -22.62 2.27 13.29
CA THR A 341 -22.29 2.58 11.89
C THR A 341 -21.38 1.51 11.28
N LEU A 342 -20.31 1.13 11.98
CA LEU A 342 -19.39 0.09 11.54
C LEU A 342 -20.11 -1.26 11.34
N ALA A 343 -20.95 -1.67 12.30
CA ALA A 343 -21.74 -2.89 12.22
C ALA A 343 -22.66 -2.91 10.99
N ASN A 344 -23.31 -1.79 10.66
CA ASN A 344 -24.15 -1.69 9.47
C ASN A 344 -23.34 -1.82 8.17
N CYS A 345 -22.17 -1.17 8.08
CA CYS A 345 -21.28 -1.34 6.93
C CYS A 345 -20.78 -2.79 6.78
N MET A 346 -20.47 -3.46 7.88
CA MET A 346 -20.07 -4.88 7.87
C MET A 346 -21.22 -5.79 7.41
N LEU A 347 -22.47 -5.49 7.79
CA LEU A 347 -23.66 -6.20 7.30
C LEU A 347 -23.89 -6.01 5.79
N ASN A 348 -23.62 -4.82 5.27
CA ASN A 348 -23.77 -4.54 3.83
C ASN A 348 -22.74 -5.30 2.98
N ASN A 349 -21.57 -5.63 3.53
CA ASN A 349 -20.62 -6.50 2.85
C ASN A 349 -21.07 -7.96 2.92
N LYS A 350 -21.60 -8.46 1.78
CA LYS A 350 -22.15 -9.83 1.65
C LYS A 350 -21.17 -10.95 2.01
N LEU A 351 -19.86 -10.71 1.89
CA LEU A 351 -18.83 -11.72 2.19
C LEU A 351 -18.32 -11.64 3.63
N MET A 352 -18.50 -10.51 4.32
CA MET A 352 -17.94 -10.31 5.67
C MET A 352 -18.38 -11.40 6.65
N LYS A 353 -19.67 -11.75 6.67
CA LYS A 353 -20.22 -12.82 7.54
C LYS A 353 -19.56 -14.20 7.31
N ASN A 354 -19.13 -14.49 6.09
CA ASN A 354 -18.55 -15.78 5.70
C ASN A 354 -17.00 -15.77 5.68
N SER A 355 -16.38 -14.61 5.89
CA SER A 355 -14.93 -14.45 5.83
C SER A 355 -14.32 -14.11 7.18
N LEU A 356 -15.04 -13.36 8.04
CA LEU A 356 -14.49 -12.86 9.29
C LEU A 356 -14.37 -13.96 10.33
N VAL A 357 -13.13 -14.29 10.69
CA VAL A 357 -12.77 -15.33 11.65
C VAL A 357 -12.35 -14.74 12.99
N HIS A 358 -11.69 -13.57 12.98
CA HIS A 358 -11.19 -12.92 14.18
C HIS A 358 -11.68 -11.48 14.27
N LEU A 359 -12.29 -11.14 15.40
CA LEU A 359 -12.70 -9.78 15.71
C LEU A 359 -12.26 -9.38 17.11
N ASP A 360 -11.57 -8.25 17.18
CA ASP A 360 -11.23 -7.59 18.44
C ASP A 360 -11.78 -6.16 18.47
N LEU A 361 -12.75 -5.92 19.36
CA LEU A 361 -13.28 -4.58 19.67
C LEU A 361 -13.03 -4.22 21.14
N SER A 362 -12.14 -4.93 21.83
CA SER A 362 -11.89 -4.75 23.26
C SER A 362 -11.51 -3.33 23.64
N SER A 363 -11.78 -2.95 24.88
CA SER A 363 -11.47 -1.63 25.42
C SER A 363 -12.06 -0.46 24.63
N ASN A 364 -13.17 -0.67 23.93
CA ASN A 364 -13.98 0.42 23.36
C ASN A 364 -15.27 0.59 24.17
N PRO A 365 -15.72 1.83 24.44
CA PRO A 365 -16.91 2.07 25.24
C PRO A 365 -18.21 1.78 24.45
N LEU A 366 -18.51 0.51 24.17
CA LEU A 366 -19.69 0.10 23.40
C LEU A 366 -21.00 0.23 24.18
N GLY A 367 -20.92 0.37 25.50
CA GLY A 367 -22.06 0.58 26.39
C GLY A 367 -22.79 -0.72 26.75
N PRO A 368 -23.76 -0.66 27.67
CA PRO A 368 -24.38 -1.87 28.22
C PRO A 368 -25.26 -2.62 27.22
N ASP A 369 -25.84 -1.92 26.25
CA ASP A 369 -26.74 -2.46 25.23
C ASP A 369 -26.05 -2.47 23.85
N PRO A 370 -25.50 -3.61 23.41
CA PRO A 370 -24.81 -3.71 22.13
C PRO A 370 -25.71 -4.06 20.94
N GLN A 371 -27.05 -3.94 21.07
CA GLN A 371 -27.96 -4.41 20.02
C GLN A 371 -27.72 -3.73 18.66
N GLY A 372 -27.27 -2.46 18.67
CA GLY A 372 -26.80 -1.74 17.48
C GLY A 372 -25.32 -1.96 17.18
N SER A 373 -24.44 -1.71 18.16
CA SER A 373 -22.98 -1.73 17.97
C SER A 373 -22.40 -3.10 17.62
N LEU A 374 -23.09 -4.19 17.98
CA LEU A 374 -22.76 -5.56 17.61
C LEU A 374 -23.86 -6.21 16.76
N GLY A 375 -24.68 -5.41 16.07
CA GLY A 375 -25.82 -5.89 15.29
C GLY A 375 -25.45 -6.94 14.25
N PHE A 376 -24.26 -6.83 13.63
CA PHE A 376 -23.77 -7.78 12.63
C PHE A 376 -23.50 -9.18 13.21
N LEU A 377 -23.20 -9.30 14.52
CA LEU A 377 -23.00 -10.59 15.18
C LEU A 377 -24.29 -11.41 15.35
N LYS A 378 -25.46 -10.83 15.05
CA LYS A 378 -26.76 -11.52 15.12
C LYS A 378 -27.02 -12.42 13.91
N GLU A 379 -26.33 -12.17 12.80
CA GLU A 379 -26.38 -13.01 11.62
C GLU A 379 -25.45 -14.22 11.79
N PRO A 380 -25.80 -15.41 11.27
CA PRO A 380 -24.88 -16.54 11.24
C PRO A 380 -23.56 -16.16 10.56
N GLN A 381 -22.45 -16.39 11.24
CA GLN A 381 -21.12 -15.98 10.77
C GLN A 381 -20.02 -16.96 11.17
N THR A 382 -18.85 -16.79 10.55
CA THR A 382 -17.68 -17.67 10.69
C THR A 382 -16.70 -17.28 11.80
N ILE A 383 -17.05 -16.33 12.66
CA ILE A 383 -16.18 -15.85 13.73
C ILE A 383 -15.81 -17.00 14.67
N ALA A 384 -14.51 -17.27 14.77
CA ALA A 384 -13.92 -18.24 15.68
C ALA A 384 -13.33 -17.58 16.93
N THR A 385 -12.85 -16.34 16.83
CA THR A 385 -12.29 -15.58 17.95
C THR A 385 -12.97 -14.23 18.07
N LEU A 386 -13.57 -13.98 19.23
CA LEU A 386 -14.26 -12.74 19.54
C LEU A 386 -13.75 -12.18 20.86
N ASN A 387 -13.11 -11.01 20.79
CA ASN A 387 -12.66 -10.26 21.95
C ASN A 387 -13.51 -8.99 22.13
N LEU A 388 -14.30 -8.97 23.20
CA LEU A 388 -15.16 -7.86 23.61
C LEU A 388 -14.86 -7.45 25.06
N SER A 389 -13.64 -7.71 25.53
CA SER A 389 -13.22 -7.37 26.89
C SER A 389 -13.27 -5.85 27.14
N ASN A 390 -13.61 -5.45 28.36
CA ASN A 390 -13.63 -4.05 28.80
C ASN A 390 -14.46 -3.12 27.89
N CYS A 391 -15.61 -3.60 27.39
CA CYS A 391 -16.46 -2.83 26.48
C CYS A 391 -17.65 -2.14 27.17
N GLY A 392 -17.80 -2.34 28.49
CA GLY A 392 -18.94 -1.84 29.27
C GLY A 392 -20.25 -2.57 28.98
N LEU A 393 -20.17 -3.81 28.47
CA LEU A 393 -21.31 -4.60 28.05
C LEU A 393 -22.07 -5.18 29.25
N SER A 394 -23.39 -5.34 29.08
CA SER A 394 -24.23 -6.17 29.96
C SER A 394 -24.41 -7.57 29.37
N PHE A 395 -24.22 -8.59 30.21
CA PHE A 395 -24.47 -9.98 29.81
C PHE A 395 -25.94 -10.23 29.41
N GLU A 396 -26.89 -9.46 29.95
CA GLU A 396 -28.30 -9.54 29.55
C GLU A 396 -28.50 -9.26 28.06
N PHE A 397 -27.73 -8.32 27.49
CA PHE A 397 -27.92 -7.85 26.13
C PHE A 397 -26.93 -8.46 25.12
N VAL A 398 -25.70 -8.78 25.53
CA VAL A 398 -24.73 -9.42 24.61
C VAL A 398 -25.02 -10.90 24.39
N THR A 399 -25.50 -11.63 25.40
CA THR A 399 -25.72 -13.08 25.28
C THR A 399 -26.74 -13.44 24.18
N PRO A 400 -27.89 -12.75 24.06
CA PRO A 400 -28.82 -12.98 22.94
C PRO A 400 -28.24 -12.70 21.56
N VAL A 401 -27.28 -11.77 21.45
CA VAL A 401 -26.58 -11.49 20.18
C VAL A 401 -25.72 -12.69 19.80
N LEU A 402 -24.90 -13.18 20.75
CA LEU A 402 -24.01 -14.32 20.54
C LEU A 402 -24.77 -15.61 20.23
N MET A 403 -25.89 -15.86 20.93
CA MET A 403 -26.73 -17.04 20.69
C MET A 403 -27.28 -17.11 19.27
N ARG A 404 -27.59 -15.97 18.65
CA ARG A 404 -28.21 -15.94 17.31
C ARG A 404 -27.21 -16.20 16.18
N GLY A 405 -26.05 -15.55 16.22
CA GLY A 405 -25.13 -15.59 15.07
C GLY A 405 -23.80 -16.31 15.31
N CYS A 406 -23.39 -16.52 16.57
CA CYS A 406 -22.03 -16.97 16.90
C CYS A 406 -21.95 -18.43 17.43
N ASN A 407 -23.07 -19.14 17.57
CA ASN A 407 -23.08 -20.43 18.28
C ASN A 407 -22.37 -21.59 17.56
N GLN A 408 -22.18 -21.51 16.23
CA GLN A 408 -21.62 -22.62 15.45
C GLN A 408 -20.09 -22.66 15.48
N HIS A 409 -19.43 -21.53 15.21
CA HIS A 409 -18.00 -21.49 14.94
C HIS A 409 -17.15 -20.84 16.04
N LEU A 410 -17.76 -20.15 17.00
CA LEU A 410 -17.02 -19.44 18.03
C LEU A 410 -16.25 -20.40 18.95
N ARG A 411 -14.92 -20.28 18.95
CA ARG A 411 -13.98 -21.09 19.75
C ARG A 411 -13.41 -20.32 20.93
N VAL A 412 -13.10 -19.06 20.74
CA VAL A 412 -12.49 -18.21 21.77
C VAL A 412 -13.40 -17.00 21.99
N LEU A 413 -13.90 -16.86 23.21
CA LEU A 413 -14.72 -15.73 23.64
C LEU A 413 -14.08 -15.03 24.84
N ASP A 414 -13.69 -13.76 24.66
CA ASP A 414 -13.26 -12.91 25.75
C ASP A 414 -14.31 -11.84 26.06
N LEU A 415 -14.88 -11.92 27.26
CA LEU A 415 -15.83 -10.97 27.83
C LEU A 415 -15.30 -10.38 29.14
N SER A 416 -13.99 -10.49 29.41
CA SER A 416 -13.35 -10.01 30.64
C SER A 416 -13.59 -8.53 30.89
N ILE A 417 -13.62 -8.12 32.16
CA ILE A 417 -13.80 -6.71 32.58
C ILE A 417 -15.11 -6.09 32.05
N ASN A 418 -16.15 -6.90 31.82
CA ASN A 418 -17.50 -6.41 31.57
C ASN A 418 -18.39 -6.55 32.80
N SER A 419 -19.46 -5.77 32.86
CA SER A 419 -20.37 -5.75 34.00
C SER A 419 -21.56 -6.69 33.78
N GLY A 420 -21.66 -7.75 34.57
CA GLY A 420 -22.90 -8.55 34.67
C GLY A 420 -24.05 -7.88 35.42
N ARG A 421 -23.89 -6.62 35.87
CA ARG A 421 -24.90 -5.88 36.65
C ARG A 421 -25.63 -4.85 35.78
N SER A 422 -26.94 -4.98 35.68
CA SER A 422 -27.82 -3.87 35.28
C SER A 422 -27.69 -2.72 36.29
N LYS A 423 -27.69 -1.46 35.82
CA LYS A 423 -27.71 -0.27 36.69
C LYS A 423 -28.94 -0.23 37.61
N ARG A 424 -29.96 -1.05 37.35
CA ARG A 424 -31.10 -1.28 38.24
C ARG A 424 -30.77 -2.47 39.14
N GLY A 425 -30.44 -2.18 40.39
CA GLY A 425 -30.22 -3.20 41.42
C GLY A 425 -31.46 -4.08 41.57
N GLY A 426 -31.26 -5.39 41.44
CA GLY A 426 -32.28 -6.41 41.72
C GLY A 426 -33.03 -6.90 40.48
N VAL A 427 -33.33 -8.20 40.47
CA VAL A 427 -34.29 -8.91 39.59
C VAL A 427 -33.77 -9.56 38.28
N HIS A 428 -32.74 -9.06 37.59
CA HIS A 428 -32.35 -9.64 36.28
C HIS A 428 -31.34 -10.80 36.30
N GLY A 429 -30.68 -11.07 37.43
CA GLY A 429 -29.66 -12.12 37.57
C GLY A 429 -30.08 -13.52 37.07
N PRO A 430 -31.26 -14.05 37.46
CA PRO A 430 -31.71 -15.37 37.04
C PRO A 430 -31.97 -15.49 35.53
N LYS A 431 -32.52 -14.43 34.91
CA LYS A 431 -32.77 -14.41 33.46
C LYS A 431 -31.46 -14.41 32.68
N THR A 432 -30.50 -13.57 33.09
CA THR A 432 -29.19 -13.52 32.45
C THR A 432 -28.42 -14.82 32.62
N ALA A 433 -28.50 -15.46 33.80
CA ALA A 433 -27.94 -16.78 34.04
C ALA A 433 -28.53 -17.83 33.09
N SER A 434 -29.87 -17.89 32.96
CA SER A 434 -30.54 -18.81 32.05
C SER A 434 -30.13 -18.59 30.57
N GLN A 435 -29.96 -17.32 30.15
CA GLN A 435 -29.48 -17.01 28.80
C GLN A 435 -28.03 -17.47 28.58
N LEU A 436 -27.14 -17.26 29.56
CA LEU A 436 -25.75 -17.73 29.48
C LEU A 436 -25.70 -19.26 29.42
N GLN A 437 -26.47 -19.93 30.27
CA GLN A 437 -26.59 -21.39 30.26
C GLN A 437 -27.07 -21.88 28.90
N GLN A 438 -28.11 -21.26 28.32
CA GLN A 438 -28.62 -21.61 26.99
C GLN A 438 -27.56 -21.39 25.90
N PHE A 439 -26.82 -20.29 25.96
CA PHE A 439 -25.74 -20.01 25.02
C PHE A 439 -24.67 -21.10 25.07
N PHE A 440 -24.10 -21.39 26.25
CA PHE A 440 -23.04 -22.38 26.38
C PHE A 440 -23.52 -23.81 26.10
N SER A 441 -24.78 -24.12 26.40
CA SER A 441 -25.37 -25.43 26.07
C SER A 441 -25.59 -25.62 24.57
N SER A 442 -25.71 -24.53 23.80
CA SER A 442 -25.91 -24.56 22.34
C SER A 442 -24.65 -24.24 21.53
N ALA A 443 -23.59 -23.76 22.17
CA ALA A 443 -22.32 -23.46 21.52
C ALA A 443 -21.58 -24.77 21.16
N ILE A 444 -21.32 -24.97 19.87
CA ILE A 444 -20.77 -26.24 19.36
C ILE A 444 -19.24 -26.26 19.45
N SER A 445 -18.59 -25.12 19.22
CA SER A 445 -17.14 -25.04 19.02
C SER A 445 -16.37 -24.37 20.17
N ILE A 446 -17.05 -23.89 21.21
CA ILE A 446 -16.42 -23.09 22.25
C ILE A 446 -15.32 -23.91 22.97
N ALA A 447 -14.13 -23.35 23.06
CA ALA A 447 -12.94 -23.99 23.64
C ALA A 447 -12.33 -23.14 24.76
N THR A 448 -12.37 -21.82 24.61
CA THR A 448 -11.83 -20.87 25.60
C THR A 448 -12.86 -19.80 25.89
N ILE A 449 -13.12 -19.58 27.18
CA ILE A 449 -13.94 -18.48 27.68
C ILE A 449 -13.14 -17.66 28.68
N ASN A 450 -13.23 -16.33 28.60
CA ASN A 450 -12.63 -15.44 29.58
C ASN A 450 -13.68 -14.49 30.15
N PHE A 451 -13.94 -14.63 31.45
CA PHE A 451 -14.80 -13.75 32.25
C PHE A 451 -14.02 -13.10 33.41
N SER A 452 -12.69 -13.05 33.32
CA SER A 452 -11.86 -12.45 34.37
C SER A 452 -12.25 -10.99 34.62
N GLY A 453 -12.22 -10.56 35.88
CA GLY A 453 -12.63 -9.21 36.27
C GLY A 453 -14.12 -8.90 36.15
N CYS A 454 -14.96 -9.86 35.74
CA CYS A 454 -16.42 -9.67 35.67
C CYS A 454 -17.08 -9.89 37.05
N LYS A 455 -18.04 -9.04 37.39
CA LYS A 455 -18.89 -9.24 38.58
C LYS A 455 -20.04 -10.18 38.24
N LEU A 456 -19.82 -11.49 38.38
CA LEU A 456 -20.84 -12.52 38.19
C LEU A 456 -21.70 -12.67 39.47
N THR A 457 -23.01 -12.89 39.29
CA THR A 457 -23.85 -13.32 40.41
C THR A 457 -23.66 -14.82 40.65
N GLY A 458 -24.00 -15.34 41.84
CA GLY A 458 -23.86 -16.78 42.13
C GLY A 458 -24.57 -17.67 41.10
N ALA A 459 -25.77 -17.27 40.66
CA ALA A 459 -26.54 -17.99 39.64
C ALA A 459 -25.89 -17.97 38.24
N MET A 460 -25.00 -17.02 37.95
CA MET A 460 -24.28 -16.94 36.67
C MET A 460 -22.93 -17.67 36.72
N ALA A 461 -22.42 -17.94 37.92
CA ALA A 461 -21.17 -18.64 38.14
C ALA A 461 -21.35 -20.16 38.17
N VAL A 462 -22.52 -20.62 38.64
CA VAL A 462 -23.02 -21.99 38.44
C VAL A 462 -23.43 -22.16 36.99
#